data_AF-A0A4U1G5U9-F1
#
_entry.id   AF-A0A4U1G5U9-F1
#
_cell.length_a   1.000
_cell.length_b   1.000
_cell.length_c   1.000
_cell.angle_alpha   90.00
_cell.angle_beta   90.00
_cell.angle_gamma   90.00
#
_symmetry.space_group_name_H-M   'P 1'
#
loop_
_entity.id
_entity.type
_entity.pdbx_description
1 polymer ?
#
loop_
_entity_poly.entity_id
_entity_poly.type
_entity_poly.pdbx_seq_one_letter_code
_entity_poly.pdbx_strand_id
1 'polypeptide(L)'
;MKRKPIHFVIAMACLVFTQCTKEKELENGLTEEKVRKTADVQERATMCTDCQESWYKITGSAAYNLAWNYAPILKFDQAAPDYPTGIEDIWASTDPGSIVCNGTLVMANRNAPRSKNFPTYFEVQRHPNNSNRIFIDYWWTYKTQTTCFANLGGHDYDWEHVVVQVNTQTNRIVTVTYFQHSGWYTRNWQNVAAGTRPQVFVGKKAHGSYHNSNSISFPGYDCTYYGDYRNPSGSNDFVETWNTNLTEMTCQSNYFSFNGNFGTIGKGPLYRYRDYWYFSSCNGSAGITGTDGCSQSNYPSGTQLGGI
;
A
#
# COMPACT_ATOMS: atom_id res chain seq x y z
N MET A 1 -10.17 43.21 -48.92
CA MET A 1 -10.31 42.67 -47.54
C MET A 1 -11.69 42.07 -47.38
N LYS A 2 -11.82 40.74 -47.46
CA LYS A 2 -13.11 40.03 -47.31
C LYS A 2 -13.08 39.25 -45.98
N ARG A 3 -13.93 39.67 -45.04
CA ARG A 3 -14.16 38.99 -43.75
C ARG A 3 -14.94 37.70 -44.00
N LYS A 4 -14.48 36.57 -43.45
CA LYS A 4 -15.25 35.31 -43.38
C LYS A 4 -15.82 35.16 -41.97
N PRO A 5 -17.08 34.72 -41.81
CA PRO A 5 -17.71 34.55 -40.50
C PRO A 5 -17.30 33.21 -39.87
N ILE A 6 -17.20 33.22 -38.55
CA ILE A 6 -17.01 32.06 -37.67
C ILE A 6 -18.38 31.39 -37.50
N HIS A 7 -18.51 30.12 -37.89
CA HIS A 7 -19.69 29.31 -37.58
C HIS A 7 -19.48 28.61 -36.24
N PHE A 8 -20.27 29.02 -35.25
CA PHE A 8 -20.48 28.31 -34.00
C PHE A 8 -21.31 27.05 -34.28
N VAL A 9 -20.77 25.87 -33.95
CA VAL A 9 -21.54 24.63 -33.89
C VAL A 9 -21.86 24.36 -32.43
N ILE A 10 -23.12 24.52 -32.06
CA ILE A 10 -23.67 24.06 -30.78
C ILE A 10 -24.19 22.64 -31.02
N ALA A 11 -23.53 21.64 -30.44
CA ALA A 11 -24.05 20.28 -30.38
C ALA A 11 -24.74 20.08 -29.02
N MET A 12 -26.06 19.98 -29.06
CA MET A 12 -26.91 19.70 -27.91
C MET A 12 -27.07 18.18 -27.81
N ALA A 13 -26.52 17.56 -26.76
CA ALA A 13 -26.69 16.14 -26.50
C ALA A 13 -27.81 15.93 -25.46
N CYS A 14 -28.87 15.25 -25.88
CA CYS A 14 -29.97 14.81 -25.02
C CYS A 14 -29.47 13.75 -24.02
N LEU A 15 -29.53 14.06 -22.73
CA LEU A 15 -29.35 13.09 -21.64
C LEU A 15 -30.72 12.48 -21.29
N VAL A 16 -30.85 11.18 -21.54
CA VAL A 16 -31.98 10.37 -21.07
C VAL A 16 -31.71 9.99 -19.62
N PHE A 17 -32.49 10.54 -18.70
CA PHE A 17 -32.51 10.14 -17.30
C PHE A 17 -33.32 8.85 -17.15
N THR A 18 -32.66 7.77 -16.72
CA THR A 18 -33.35 6.59 -16.16
C THR A 18 -33.25 6.65 -14.65
N GLN A 19 -34.40 6.85 -14.01
CA GLN A 19 -34.59 6.78 -12.56
C GLN A 19 -34.67 5.31 -12.16
N CYS A 20 -33.83 4.87 -11.21
CA CYS A 20 -34.07 3.64 -10.46
C CYS A 20 -34.63 3.98 -9.08
N THR A 21 -35.75 3.34 -8.77
CA THR A 21 -36.59 3.47 -7.57
C THR A 21 -35.91 2.95 -6.31
N LYS A 22 -36.12 3.65 -5.20
CA LYS A 22 -35.77 3.22 -3.83
C LYS A 22 -36.75 2.14 -3.35
N GLU A 23 -36.23 1.10 -2.71
CA GLU A 23 -37.01 0.21 -1.85
C GLU A 23 -36.55 0.35 -0.40
N LYS A 24 -37.54 0.33 0.49
CA LYS A 24 -37.44 0.49 1.95
C LYS A 24 -37.41 -0.88 2.64
N GLU A 25 -36.92 -0.85 3.88
CA GLU A 25 -37.11 -1.82 4.97
C GLU A 25 -36.19 -3.06 5.01
N LEU A 26 -35.30 -3.07 6.01
CA LEU A 26 -35.44 -4.00 7.14
C LEU A 26 -34.59 -3.50 8.33
N GLU A 27 -35.24 -2.81 9.27
CA GLU A 27 -34.72 -2.70 10.64
C GLU A 27 -35.06 -4.00 11.37
N ASN A 28 -34.06 -4.69 11.90
CA ASN A 28 -34.24 -5.50 13.11
C ASN A 28 -32.89 -5.65 13.83
N GLY A 29 -32.89 -5.19 15.08
CA GLY A 29 -31.70 -5.01 15.91
C GLY A 29 -30.99 -6.30 16.29
N LEU A 30 -29.67 -6.20 16.45
CA LEU A 30 -28.83 -7.24 17.01
C LEU A 30 -28.47 -6.85 18.45
N THR A 31 -28.97 -7.64 19.40
CA THR A 31 -28.69 -7.51 20.83
C THR A 31 -27.25 -7.91 21.16
N GLU A 32 -26.66 -7.22 22.14
CA GLU A 32 -25.25 -7.30 22.58
C GLU A 32 -24.78 -8.69 23.06
N GLU A 33 -25.69 -9.65 23.21
CA GLU A 33 -25.38 -11.01 23.67
C GLU A 33 -24.77 -11.91 22.58
N LYS A 34 -24.88 -11.53 21.30
CA LYS A 34 -24.22 -12.22 20.17
C LYS A 34 -22.77 -11.78 19.94
N VAL A 35 -22.33 -10.69 20.57
CA VAL A 35 -20.99 -10.10 20.41
C VAL A 35 -19.94 -10.81 21.28
N ARG A 36 -20.36 -11.61 22.27
CA ARG A 36 -19.45 -12.18 23.30
C ARG A 36 -19.14 -13.67 23.18
N LYS A 37 -19.65 -14.37 22.16
CA LYS A 37 -19.44 -15.83 21.97
C LYS A 37 -18.64 -16.23 20.71
N THR A 38 -18.10 -15.28 19.95
CA THR A 38 -17.20 -15.53 18.81
C THR A 38 -15.72 -15.35 19.13
N ALA A 39 -15.39 -15.02 20.38
CA ALA A 39 -14.03 -14.86 20.86
C ALA A 39 -13.55 -16.13 21.62
N ASP A 40 -13.67 -17.30 21.01
CA ASP A 40 -12.73 -18.40 21.26
C ASP A 40 -12.89 -19.48 20.18
N VAL A 41 -11.78 -19.83 19.54
CA VAL A 41 -11.60 -20.99 18.65
C VAL A 41 -12.56 -21.07 17.44
N GLN A 42 -12.47 -20.12 16.51
CA GLN A 42 -12.69 -20.47 15.10
C GLN A 42 -11.33 -20.78 14.51
N GLU A 43 -11.07 -22.07 14.35
CA GLU A 43 -10.00 -22.62 13.52
C GLU A 43 -9.99 -21.83 12.20
N ARG A 44 -9.03 -20.92 12.04
CA ARG A 44 -8.99 -19.94 10.95
C ARG A 44 -8.62 -20.69 9.67
N ALA A 45 -9.62 -21.22 8.99
CA ALA A 45 -9.44 -21.80 7.68
C ALA A 45 -8.84 -20.75 6.73
N THR A 46 -8.01 -21.19 5.81
CA THR A 46 -7.50 -20.41 4.67
C THR A 46 -8.64 -20.18 3.67
N MET A 47 -8.74 -18.98 3.07
CA MET A 47 -9.76 -18.68 2.08
C MET A 47 -9.49 -19.41 0.76
N CYS A 48 -8.31 -19.22 0.17
CA CYS A 48 -7.88 -19.87 -1.06
C CYS A 48 -6.68 -20.79 -0.79
N THR A 49 -6.77 -22.04 -1.23
CA THR A 49 -5.86 -23.13 -0.85
C THR A 49 -4.44 -23.02 -1.43
N ASP A 50 -4.19 -22.08 -2.33
CA ASP A 50 -2.93 -21.90 -3.06
C ASP A 50 -2.02 -20.80 -2.45
N CYS A 51 -2.40 -20.25 -1.29
CA CYS A 51 -1.54 -19.32 -0.57
C CYS A 51 -0.22 -19.98 -0.18
N GLN A 52 0.90 -19.33 -0.52
CA GLN A 52 2.24 -19.78 -0.15
C GLN A 52 3.01 -18.68 0.55
N GLU A 53 3.64 -19.06 1.66
CA GLU A 53 4.59 -18.22 2.38
C GLU A 53 6.02 -18.55 1.94
N SER A 54 6.94 -17.60 2.08
CA SER A 54 8.35 -17.82 1.79
C SER A 54 8.92 -18.92 2.68
N TRP A 55 9.71 -19.84 2.09
CA TRP A 55 10.47 -20.85 2.83
C TRP A 55 11.47 -20.26 3.83
N TYR A 56 11.84 -18.99 3.63
CA TYR A 56 12.78 -18.27 4.47
C TYR A 56 12.09 -17.26 5.40
N LYS A 57 10.76 -17.36 5.53
CA LYS A 57 9.99 -16.51 6.43
C LYS A 57 10.39 -16.78 7.88
N ILE A 58 10.56 -15.69 8.64
CA ILE A 58 10.67 -15.71 10.10
C ILE A 58 9.29 -15.38 10.64
N THR A 59 8.83 -16.13 11.65
CA THR A 59 7.49 -15.97 12.23
C THR A 59 7.55 -15.73 13.74
N GLY A 60 6.42 -15.34 14.33
CA GLY A 60 6.24 -15.26 15.78
C GLY A 60 7.03 -14.14 16.44
N SER A 61 7.46 -14.34 17.69
CA SER A 61 8.11 -13.27 18.48
C SER A 61 9.42 -12.76 17.86
N ALA A 62 10.17 -13.62 17.17
CA ALA A 62 11.38 -13.21 16.46
C ALA A 62 11.07 -12.24 15.31
N ALA A 63 10.04 -12.55 14.51
CA ALA A 63 9.58 -11.69 13.43
C ALA A 63 9.03 -10.38 13.97
N TYR A 64 8.18 -10.46 15.00
CA TYR A 64 7.60 -9.30 15.66
C TYR A 64 8.67 -8.36 16.20
N ASN A 65 9.71 -8.86 16.87
CA ASN A 65 10.78 -8.01 17.41
C ASN A 65 11.59 -7.31 16.30
N LEU A 66 11.84 -8.00 15.18
CA LEU A 66 12.50 -7.39 14.02
C LEU A 66 11.61 -6.30 13.42
N ALA A 67 10.34 -6.60 13.16
CA ALA A 67 9.37 -5.64 12.66
C ALA A 67 9.24 -4.44 13.61
N TRP A 68 9.07 -4.68 14.91
CA TRP A 68 8.95 -3.64 15.90
C TRP A 68 10.18 -2.74 15.96
N ASN A 69 11.40 -3.26 15.85
CA ASN A 69 12.62 -2.47 15.95
C ASN A 69 12.90 -1.59 14.72
N TYR A 70 12.46 -2.02 13.54
CA TYR A 70 12.81 -1.39 12.27
C TYR A 70 11.61 -0.78 11.52
N ALA A 71 10.42 -0.83 12.12
CA ALA A 71 9.20 -0.24 11.55
C ALA A 71 9.38 1.27 11.27
N PRO A 72 8.90 1.77 10.13
CA PRO A 72 9.09 3.15 9.71
C PRO A 72 8.20 4.14 10.46
N ILE A 73 8.53 5.42 10.32
CA ILE A 73 7.62 6.54 10.60
C ILE A 73 6.98 6.93 9.26
N LEU A 74 5.66 6.81 9.14
CA LEU A 74 4.94 7.37 8.00
C LEU A 74 4.73 8.87 8.20
N LYS A 75 4.91 9.65 7.14
CA LYS A 75 4.77 11.10 7.11
C LYS A 75 3.78 11.46 6.01
N PHE A 76 2.58 11.86 6.40
CA PHE A 76 1.51 12.18 5.47
C PHE A 76 1.55 13.65 5.06
N ASP A 77 0.98 13.98 3.91
CA ASP A 77 0.66 15.36 3.58
C ASP A 77 -0.28 15.95 4.64
N GLN A 78 -0.05 17.20 5.05
CA GLN A 78 -0.88 17.88 6.06
C GLN A 78 -2.37 17.97 5.68
N ALA A 79 -2.67 17.84 4.39
CA ALA A 79 -4.02 17.81 3.85
C ALA A 79 -4.33 16.46 3.17
N ALA A 80 -3.81 15.36 3.73
CA ALA A 80 -4.12 14.01 3.28
C ALA A 80 -5.65 13.76 3.24
N PRO A 81 -6.18 13.26 2.11
CA PRO A 81 -7.61 13.01 1.94
C PRO A 81 -8.07 11.72 2.64
N ASP A 82 -7.16 10.85 3.02
CA ASP A 82 -7.40 9.60 3.73
C ASP A 82 -6.12 9.05 4.38
N TYR A 83 -6.29 7.97 5.13
CA TYR A 83 -5.22 7.20 5.78
C TYR A 83 -5.44 5.71 5.50
N PRO A 84 -4.43 4.85 5.72
CA PRO A 84 -4.63 3.41 5.67
C PRO A 84 -5.74 2.92 6.60
N THR A 85 -6.22 1.70 6.34
CA THR A 85 -7.19 1.02 7.19
C THR A 85 -6.86 -0.47 7.38
N GLY A 86 -7.66 -1.16 8.19
CA GLY A 86 -7.58 -2.61 8.38
C GLY A 86 -8.07 -3.40 7.17
N ILE A 87 -7.50 -4.57 6.94
CA ILE A 87 -7.92 -5.48 5.86
C ILE A 87 -9.30 -6.07 6.17
N GLU A 88 -9.64 -6.14 7.45
CA GLU A 88 -10.98 -6.42 7.94
C GLU A 88 -11.98 -5.36 7.48
N ASP A 89 -11.61 -4.07 7.55
CA ASP A 89 -12.45 -2.95 7.08
C ASP A 89 -12.52 -2.92 5.54
N ILE A 90 -11.44 -3.28 4.85
CA ILE A 90 -11.48 -3.52 3.40
C ILE A 90 -12.55 -4.56 3.09
N TRP A 91 -12.47 -5.75 3.68
CA TRP A 91 -13.42 -6.83 3.43
C TRP A 91 -14.86 -6.50 3.84
N ALA A 92 -15.05 -5.81 4.98
CA ALA A 92 -16.37 -5.35 5.41
C ALA A 92 -16.96 -4.28 4.46
N SER A 93 -16.11 -3.62 3.67
CA SER A 93 -16.49 -2.62 2.67
C SER A 93 -16.59 -3.18 1.25
N THR A 94 -16.34 -4.48 1.07
CA THR A 94 -16.39 -5.19 -0.21
C THR A 94 -17.77 -5.82 -0.42
N ASP A 95 -18.24 -5.88 -1.66
CA ASP A 95 -19.39 -6.71 -2.04
C ASP A 95 -19.10 -8.19 -1.66
N PRO A 96 -19.84 -8.80 -0.73
CA PRO A 96 -19.59 -10.17 -0.31
C PRO A 96 -19.63 -11.18 -1.47
N GLY A 97 -20.42 -10.92 -2.52
CA GLY A 97 -20.49 -11.78 -3.71
C GLY A 97 -19.21 -11.76 -4.55
N SER A 98 -18.35 -10.76 -4.38
CA SER A 98 -17.08 -10.63 -5.09
C SER A 98 -15.89 -11.31 -4.39
N ILE A 99 -16.07 -11.76 -3.15
CA ILE A 99 -15.05 -12.43 -2.33
C ILE A 99 -14.99 -13.91 -2.73
N VAL A 100 -14.42 -14.16 -3.92
CA VAL A 100 -14.29 -15.50 -4.51
C VAL A 100 -12.86 -15.71 -4.99
N CYS A 101 -12.28 -16.88 -4.72
CA CYS A 101 -10.92 -17.20 -5.19
C CYS A 101 -10.79 -17.00 -6.70
N ASN A 102 -9.68 -16.41 -7.14
CA ASN A 102 -9.38 -15.95 -8.50
C ASN A 102 -10.33 -14.87 -9.05
N GLY A 103 -11.27 -14.39 -8.23
CA GLY A 103 -12.16 -13.29 -8.57
C GLY A 103 -11.49 -11.92 -8.46
N THR A 104 -12.30 -10.89 -8.60
CA THR A 104 -11.90 -9.49 -8.44
C THR A 104 -12.79 -8.87 -7.37
N LEU A 105 -12.22 -8.34 -6.29
CA LEU A 105 -12.98 -7.65 -5.27
C LEU A 105 -13.63 -6.41 -5.85
N VAL A 106 -14.89 -6.17 -5.48
CA VAL A 106 -15.66 -5.01 -5.89
C VAL A 106 -16.03 -4.23 -4.64
N MET A 107 -15.60 -2.98 -4.54
CA MET A 107 -15.84 -2.20 -3.33
C MET A 107 -17.26 -1.67 -3.31
N ALA A 108 -18.00 -1.99 -2.24
CA ALA A 108 -19.35 -1.52 -2.00
C ALA A 108 -19.38 -0.20 -1.22
N ASN A 109 -18.39 0.03 -0.33
CA ASN A 109 -18.27 1.25 0.46
C ASN A 109 -16.89 1.91 0.28
N ARG A 110 -16.89 3.12 -0.29
CA ARG A 110 -15.69 3.89 -0.62
C ARG A 110 -15.37 5.02 0.37
N ASN A 111 -15.97 5.02 1.55
CA ASN A 111 -15.73 6.08 2.54
C ASN A 111 -14.26 6.08 2.98
N ALA A 112 -13.57 7.17 2.65
CA ALA A 112 -12.18 7.42 3.02
C ALA A 112 -11.96 7.28 4.54
N PRO A 113 -11.04 6.41 5.00
CA PRO A 113 -10.64 6.36 6.39
C PRO A 113 -9.97 7.67 6.82
N ARG A 114 -10.36 8.21 7.98
CA ARG A 114 -9.86 9.50 8.49
C ARG A 114 -9.06 9.39 9.79
N SER A 115 -8.88 8.17 10.30
CA SER A 115 -8.13 7.88 11.52
C SER A 115 -6.66 7.56 11.21
N LYS A 116 -5.73 8.05 12.05
CA LYS A 116 -4.31 7.65 12.04
C LYS A 116 -4.02 6.38 12.85
N ASN A 117 -5.07 5.74 13.38
CA ASN A 117 -4.98 4.44 14.03
C ASN A 117 -5.33 3.35 13.01
N PHE A 118 -4.31 2.78 12.37
CA PHE A 118 -4.43 1.75 11.35
C PHE A 118 -3.31 0.71 11.49
N PRO A 119 -3.58 -0.56 11.19
CA PRO A 119 -2.56 -1.61 11.29
C PRO A 119 -1.44 -1.40 10.28
N THR A 120 -0.24 -1.84 10.67
CA THR A 120 0.88 -2.03 9.75
C THR A 120 1.11 -3.52 9.62
N TYR A 121 0.99 -4.03 8.40
CA TYR A 121 1.20 -5.44 8.14
C TYR A 121 2.66 -5.69 7.82
N PHE A 122 3.18 -6.85 8.23
CA PHE A 122 4.57 -7.16 7.95
C PHE A 122 4.81 -8.63 7.57
N GLU A 123 5.86 -8.84 6.78
CA GLU A 123 6.50 -10.14 6.60
C GLU A 123 8.01 -9.97 6.82
N VAL A 124 8.63 -10.93 7.50
CA VAL A 124 10.08 -10.96 7.71
C VAL A 124 10.66 -12.16 6.99
N GLN A 125 11.68 -11.95 6.17
CA GLN A 125 12.38 -13.01 5.47
C GLN A 125 13.88 -12.95 5.72
N ARG A 126 14.50 -14.13 5.87
CA ARG A 126 15.95 -14.28 5.95
C ARG A 126 16.51 -14.52 4.56
N HIS A 127 17.65 -13.91 4.25
CA HIS A 127 18.36 -14.23 3.02
C HIS A 127 18.81 -15.72 3.04
N PRO A 128 18.58 -16.50 1.97
CA PRO A 128 18.86 -17.94 1.94
C PRO A 128 20.32 -18.29 2.26
N ASN A 129 21.25 -17.47 1.76
CA ASN A 129 22.69 -17.70 1.89
C ASN A 129 23.40 -16.75 2.88
N ASN A 130 22.66 -15.97 3.68
CA ASN A 130 23.25 -15.03 4.65
C ASN A 130 22.32 -14.86 5.85
N SER A 131 22.62 -15.57 6.94
CA SER A 131 21.77 -15.61 8.14
C SER A 131 21.64 -14.26 8.85
N ASN A 132 22.59 -13.34 8.63
CA ASN A 132 22.57 -12.01 9.23
C ASN A 132 21.82 -10.97 8.39
N ARG A 133 21.36 -11.35 7.19
CA ARG A 133 20.67 -10.44 6.28
C ARG A 133 19.18 -10.73 6.29
N ILE A 134 18.43 -9.77 6.80
CA ILE A 134 16.98 -9.84 6.94
C ILE A 134 16.34 -8.80 6.03
N PHE A 135 15.23 -9.17 5.40
CA PHE A 135 14.33 -8.27 4.69
C PHE A 135 13.02 -8.20 5.47
N ILE A 136 12.58 -6.99 5.80
CA ILE A 136 11.31 -6.74 6.48
C ILE A 136 10.46 -5.90 5.56
N ASP A 137 9.33 -6.45 5.17
CA ASP A 137 8.40 -5.86 4.22
C ASP A 137 7.16 -5.37 4.97
N TYR A 138 6.92 -4.06 4.93
CA TYR A 138 5.81 -3.41 5.65
C TYR A 138 4.76 -2.92 4.67
N TRP A 139 3.51 -3.34 4.86
CA TRP A 139 2.38 -3.00 4.00
C TRP A 139 1.32 -2.17 4.71
N TRP A 140 0.66 -1.32 3.92
CA TRP A 140 -0.53 -0.57 4.29
C TRP A 140 -1.57 -0.69 3.17
N THR A 141 -2.84 -0.70 3.54
CA THR A 141 -3.93 -0.76 2.57
C THR A 141 -4.88 0.42 2.71
N TYR A 142 -5.32 0.95 1.58
CA TYR A 142 -6.31 2.01 1.50
C TYR A 142 -7.53 1.49 0.76
N LYS A 143 -8.70 2.07 1.06
CA LYS A 143 -9.92 1.74 0.33
C LYS A 143 -9.83 2.18 -1.12
N THR A 144 -9.37 3.40 -1.38
CA THR A 144 -9.33 3.96 -2.73
C THR A 144 -8.04 4.74 -2.93
N GLN A 145 -7.48 4.67 -4.13
CA GLN A 145 -6.65 5.75 -4.66
C GLN A 145 -7.58 6.79 -5.29
N THR A 146 -7.49 8.05 -4.86
CA THR A 146 -8.32 9.12 -5.43
C THR A 146 -7.91 9.45 -6.86
N THR A 147 -8.85 9.98 -7.66
CA THR A 147 -8.53 10.38 -9.03
C THR A 147 -7.50 11.50 -9.05
N CYS A 148 -6.51 11.31 -9.89
CA CYS A 148 -5.30 12.11 -9.96
C CYS A 148 -5.56 13.38 -10.79
N PHE A 149 -6.00 13.19 -12.03
CA PHE A 149 -6.37 14.25 -12.97
C PHE A 149 -7.46 13.79 -13.93
N ALA A 150 -8.44 14.66 -14.21
CA ALA A 150 -9.50 14.42 -15.19
C ALA A 150 -10.15 13.01 -15.10
N ASN A 151 -10.44 12.55 -13.87
CA ASN A 151 -10.97 11.22 -13.54
C ASN A 151 -10.05 10.02 -13.85
N LEU A 152 -8.77 10.24 -14.16
CA LEU A 152 -7.78 9.20 -14.38
C LEU A 152 -6.97 8.90 -13.12
N GLY A 153 -6.43 7.68 -13.06
CA GLY A 153 -5.54 7.22 -12.00
C GLY A 153 -6.23 6.78 -10.71
N GLY A 154 -7.52 7.07 -10.51
CA GLY A 154 -8.25 6.56 -9.35
C GLY A 154 -8.59 5.08 -9.49
N HIS A 155 -8.55 4.34 -8.39
CA HIS A 155 -8.97 2.93 -8.36
C HIS A 155 -9.41 2.49 -6.97
N ASP A 156 -10.14 1.38 -6.97
CA ASP A 156 -10.52 0.65 -5.78
C ASP A 156 -9.34 -0.18 -5.30
N TYR A 157 -9.17 -0.18 -3.98
CA TYR A 157 -8.11 -0.83 -3.20
C TYR A 157 -6.71 -0.39 -3.60
N ASP A 158 -5.93 -0.07 -2.59
CA ASP A 158 -4.55 0.32 -2.79
C ASP A 158 -3.67 -0.35 -1.75
N TRP A 159 -2.51 -0.83 -2.19
CA TRP A 159 -1.58 -1.59 -1.36
C TRP A 159 -0.19 -1.04 -1.55
N GLU A 160 0.30 -0.39 -0.51
CA GLU A 160 1.56 0.33 -0.49
C GLU A 160 2.53 -0.33 0.47
N HIS A 161 3.82 -0.29 0.13
CA HIS A 161 4.81 -0.91 0.99
C HIS A 161 6.22 -0.32 0.88
N VAL A 162 7.02 -0.68 1.88
CA VAL A 162 8.47 -0.48 1.88
C VAL A 162 9.17 -1.75 2.35
N VAL A 163 10.38 -1.96 1.86
CA VAL A 163 11.23 -3.06 2.31
C VAL A 163 12.45 -2.50 3.00
N VAL A 164 12.69 -2.94 4.23
CA VAL A 164 13.84 -2.58 5.05
C VAL A 164 14.79 -3.77 5.11
N GLN A 165 16.01 -3.61 4.62
CA GLN A 165 17.05 -4.61 4.74
C GLN A 165 17.91 -4.33 5.97
N VAL A 166 18.13 -5.33 6.81
CA VAL A 166 18.84 -5.22 8.08
C VAL A 166 19.99 -6.21 8.13
N ASN A 167 21.11 -5.78 8.72
CA ASN A 167 22.18 -6.64 9.18
C ASN A 167 22.04 -6.89 10.69
N THR A 168 21.66 -8.09 11.09
CA THR A 168 21.41 -8.45 12.50
C THR A 168 22.69 -8.66 13.31
N GLN A 169 23.86 -8.78 12.68
CA GLN A 169 25.14 -8.82 13.40
C GLN A 169 25.50 -7.43 13.94
N THR A 170 25.20 -6.38 13.19
CA THR A 170 25.48 -5.00 13.58
C THR A 170 24.24 -4.28 14.13
N ASN A 171 23.06 -4.91 14.04
CA ASN A 171 21.75 -4.32 14.34
C ASN A 171 21.49 -3.01 13.57
N ARG A 172 21.96 -2.93 12.32
CA ARG A 172 21.84 -1.74 11.48
C ARG A 172 21.01 -2.01 10.23
N ILE A 173 20.30 -0.98 9.81
CA ILE A 173 19.67 -0.93 8.50
C ILE A 173 20.77 -0.80 7.45
N VAL A 174 20.66 -1.60 6.39
CA VAL A 174 21.58 -1.58 5.25
C VAL A 174 20.97 -0.76 4.13
N THR A 175 19.71 -1.05 3.78
CA THR A 175 18.97 -0.35 2.75
C THR A 175 17.51 -0.17 3.14
N VAL A 176 16.87 0.82 2.52
CA VAL A 176 15.40 0.95 2.50
C VAL A 176 14.97 1.12 1.05
N THR A 177 14.07 0.25 0.61
CA THR A 177 13.47 0.26 -0.73
C THR A 177 12.06 0.83 -0.63
N TYR A 178 11.80 1.86 -1.43
CA TYR A 178 10.55 2.59 -1.48
C TYR A 178 9.83 2.25 -2.79
N PHE A 179 8.54 1.92 -2.70
CA PHE A 179 7.72 1.53 -3.83
C PHE A 179 6.72 2.63 -4.19
N GLN A 180 6.50 2.80 -5.49
CA GLN A 180 5.42 3.62 -6.01
C GLN A 180 4.94 3.05 -7.34
N HIS A 181 3.64 2.84 -7.47
CA HIS A 181 3.05 2.12 -8.61
C HIS A 181 3.79 0.79 -8.83
N SER A 182 4.21 0.50 -10.07
CA SER A 182 5.02 -0.67 -10.40
C SER A 182 6.54 -0.44 -10.33
N GLY A 183 6.99 0.74 -9.89
CA GLY A 183 8.40 1.10 -9.75
C GLY A 183 8.88 1.10 -8.30
N TRP A 184 10.20 1.11 -8.12
CA TRP A 184 10.81 1.20 -6.80
C TRP A 184 12.25 1.70 -6.86
N TYR A 185 12.77 2.17 -5.73
CA TYR A 185 14.17 2.58 -5.60
C TYR A 185 14.71 2.39 -4.21
N THR A 186 16.03 2.20 -4.14
CA THR A 186 16.70 1.82 -2.90
C THR A 186 17.66 2.90 -2.44
N ARG A 187 17.55 3.27 -1.16
CA ARG A 187 18.44 4.22 -0.49
C ARG A 187 19.44 3.47 0.38
N ASN A 188 20.68 3.94 0.39
CA ASN A 188 21.72 3.43 1.28
C ASN A 188 21.47 3.96 2.70
N TRP A 189 21.45 3.06 3.67
CA TRP A 189 21.25 3.35 5.09
C TRP A 189 22.42 2.92 5.99
N GLN A 190 23.50 2.35 5.42
CA GLN A 190 24.65 1.82 6.18
C GLN A 190 25.31 2.88 7.10
N ASN A 191 25.31 4.14 6.67
CA ASN A 191 25.89 5.26 7.41
C ASN A 191 24.95 5.89 8.45
N VAL A 192 23.69 5.44 8.54
CA VAL A 192 22.72 5.95 9.51
C VAL A 192 22.90 5.25 10.86
N ALA A 193 22.87 6.01 11.96
CA ALA A 193 23.07 5.47 13.31
C ALA A 193 22.07 4.34 13.64
N ALA A 194 22.55 3.33 14.37
CA ALA A 194 21.71 2.25 14.87
C ALA A 194 20.58 2.81 15.75
N GLY A 195 19.39 2.18 15.69
CA GLY A 195 18.18 2.66 16.37
C GLY A 195 17.43 3.78 15.64
N THR A 196 18.00 4.35 14.57
CA THR A 196 17.26 5.29 13.70
C THR A 196 16.20 4.55 12.90
N ARG A 197 14.99 5.10 12.87
CA ARG A 197 13.82 4.56 12.16
C ARG A 197 13.76 5.09 10.72
N PRO A 198 13.40 4.27 9.71
CA PRO A 198 13.13 4.76 8.36
C PRO A 198 12.04 5.83 8.37
N GLN A 199 12.19 6.83 7.51
CA GLN A 199 11.17 7.86 7.28
C GLN A 199 10.55 7.62 5.92
N VAL A 200 9.23 7.48 5.89
CA VAL A 200 8.47 7.24 4.66
C VAL A 200 7.49 8.37 4.48
N PHE A 201 7.73 9.21 3.49
CA PHE A 201 6.79 10.23 3.06
C PHE A 201 5.78 9.59 2.13
N VAL A 202 4.50 9.75 2.45
CA VAL A 202 3.39 9.13 1.73
C VAL A 202 2.84 10.13 0.72
N GLY A 203 2.71 9.71 -0.54
CA GLY A 203 2.05 10.49 -1.58
C GLY A 203 0.61 10.83 -1.18
N LYS A 204 0.21 12.09 -1.35
CA LYS A 204 -1.11 12.59 -0.92
C LYS A 204 -2.28 11.84 -1.56
N LYS A 205 -2.17 11.45 -2.83
CA LYS A 205 -3.32 10.87 -3.57
C LYS A 205 -3.10 9.43 -4.00
N ALA A 206 -1.89 9.10 -4.42
CA ALA A 206 -1.49 7.80 -4.92
C ALA A 206 -0.68 6.99 -3.93
N HIS A 207 -0.56 7.47 -2.69
CA HIS A 207 -0.06 6.74 -1.52
C HIS A 207 1.33 6.11 -1.59
N GLY A 208 2.04 6.29 -2.70
CA GLY A 208 3.40 5.83 -2.90
C GLY A 208 4.31 6.21 -1.74
N SER A 209 5.29 5.35 -1.51
CA SER A 209 6.27 5.52 -0.46
C SER A 209 7.51 6.26 -0.99
N TYR A 210 7.99 7.24 -0.23
CA TYR A 210 9.14 8.05 -0.62
C TYR A 210 10.10 8.34 0.53
N HIS A 211 11.38 8.50 0.21
CA HIS A 211 12.41 8.83 1.19
C HIS A 211 12.44 10.31 1.61
N ASN A 212 11.74 11.19 0.89
CA ASN A 212 11.76 12.64 1.14
C ASN A 212 10.42 13.31 0.80
N SER A 213 10.27 14.56 1.25
CA SER A 213 9.11 15.43 0.97
C SER A 213 9.15 16.12 -0.39
N ASN A 214 10.22 15.97 -1.18
CA ASN A 214 10.38 16.72 -2.42
C ASN A 214 9.40 16.19 -3.47
N SER A 215 8.44 17.00 -3.87
CA SER A 215 7.46 16.69 -4.92
C SER A 215 7.46 17.78 -5.99
N ILE A 216 7.26 17.41 -7.26
CA ILE A 216 7.08 18.36 -8.38
C ILE A 216 5.66 18.24 -8.89
N SER A 217 4.76 19.04 -8.31
CA SER A 217 3.33 18.89 -8.53
C SER A 217 2.69 20.14 -9.10
N PHE A 218 1.84 19.96 -10.10
CA PHE A 218 1.02 20.98 -10.75
C PHE A 218 -0.24 20.28 -11.33
N PRO A 219 -1.30 21.02 -11.71
CA PRO A 219 -2.52 20.38 -12.20
C PRO A 219 -2.24 19.41 -13.35
N GLY A 220 -2.61 18.14 -13.18
CA GLY A 220 -2.33 17.09 -14.17
C GLY A 220 -1.15 16.18 -13.84
N TYR A 221 -0.38 16.52 -12.81
CA TYR A 221 0.80 15.76 -12.35
C TYR A 221 0.60 15.10 -10.99
N ASP A 222 -0.54 15.35 -10.37
CA ASP A 222 -1.04 14.61 -9.22
C ASP A 222 -0.91 13.09 -9.49
N CYS A 223 -0.47 12.32 -8.49
CA CYS A 223 -0.20 10.87 -8.58
C CYS A 223 0.91 10.40 -9.52
N THR A 224 1.56 11.28 -10.29
CA THR A 224 2.75 10.87 -11.03
C THR A 224 3.85 10.44 -10.07
N TYR A 225 4.84 9.69 -10.58
CA TYR A 225 5.85 9.07 -9.72
C TYR A 225 6.52 10.07 -8.78
N TYR A 226 6.82 11.30 -9.19
CA TYR A 226 7.38 12.33 -8.29
C TYR A 226 6.48 13.56 -8.10
N GLY A 227 5.34 13.63 -8.78
CA GLY A 227 4.41 14.75 -8.66
C GLY A 227 3.31 14.58 -7.63
N ASP A 228 3.22 13.45 -6.94
CA ASP A 228 2.34 13.35 -5.79
C ASP A 228 2.88 14.19 -4.60
N TYR A 229 2.01 15.00 -3.99
CA TYR A 229 2.38 15.95 -2.95
C TYR A 229 2.78 15.23 -1.64
N ARG A 230 3.81 15.75 -0.98
CA ARG A 230 4.34 15.21 0.29
C ARG A 230 4.76 16.34 1.23
N ASN A 231 3.79 17.07 1.79
CA ASN A 231 4.08 18.24 2.61
C ASN A 231 3.54 18.10 4.05
N PRO A 232 4.19 17.28 4.91
CA PRO A 232 3.81 17.19 6.32
C PRO A 232 4.12 18.50 7.06
N SER A 233 3.23 18.90 7.98
CA SER A 233 3.34 20.11 8.80
C SER A 233 3.75 19.79 10.24
N GLY A 234 4.74 18.90 10.38
CA GLY A 234 5.29 18.49 11.68
C GLY A 234 4.70 17.18 12.22
N SER A 235 4.91 16.95 13.53
CA SER A 235 4.64 15.66 14.18
C SER A 235 3.18 15.23 14.15
N ASN A 236 2.25 16.18 13.99
CA ASN A 236 0.84 15.87 13.87
C ASN A 236 0.56 15.00 12.64
N ASP A 237 1.37 15.09 11.58
CA ASP A 237 1.22 14.32 10.34
C ASP A 237 2.06 13.04 10.31
N PHE A 238 2.70 12.71 11.43
CA PHE A 238 3.54 11.53 11.54
C PHE A 238 2.78 10.39 12.23
N VAL A 239 3.05 9.17 11.79
CA VAL A 239 2.53 7.96 12.41
C VAL A 239 3.68 7.00 12.66
N GLU A 240 3.87 6.68 13.93
CA GLU A 240 4.83 5.68 14.41
C GLU A 240 4.21 4.28 14.23
N THR A 241 4.57 3.59 13.15
CA THR A 241 3.84 2.38 12.71
C THR A 241 3.97 1.19 13.65
N TRP A 242 4.97 1.18 14.55
CA TRP A 242 5.07 0.17 15.60
C TRP A 242 4.05 0.33 16.72
N ASN A 243 3.44 1.52 16.84
CA ASN A 243 2.44 1.86 17.86
C ASN A 243 0.99 1.73 17.36
N THR A 244 0.76 1.38 16.08
CA THR A 244 -0.57 1.36 15.46
C THR A 244 -1.13 -0.04 15.16
N ASN A 245 -0.64 -1.08 15.87
CA ASN A 245 -0.91 -2.50 15.66
C ASN A 245 -0.08 -3.13 14.51
N LEU A 246 1.04 -3.75 14.87
CA LEU A 246 1.85 -4.57 13.95
C LEU A 246 1.24 -5.96 13.80
N THR A 247 0.85 -6.32 12.59
CA THR A 247 0.19 -7.60 12.29
C THR A 247 1.01 -8.40 11.28
N GLU A 248 1.45 -9.61 11.66
CA GLU A 248 2.16 -10.50 10.76
C GLU A 248 1.20 -10.99 9.66
N MET A 249 1.58 -10.84 8.39
CA MET A 249 0.82 -11.40 7.28
C MET A 249 0.98 -12.92 7.26
N THR A 250 -0.11 -13.65 7.10
CA THR A 250 -0.05 -15.12 7.03
C THR A 250 -1.17 -15.73 6.18
N CYS A 251 -0.86 -16.85 5.51
CA CYS A 251 -1.83 -17.67 4.80
C CYS A 251 -2.90 -18.30 5.71
N GLN A 252 -2.70 -18.30 7.03
CA GLN A 252 -3.75 -18.69 8.00
C GLN A 252 -4.84 -17.62 8.15
N SER A 253 -4.63 -16.42 7.62
CA SER A 253 -5.66 -15.38 7.58
C SER A 253 -6.44 -15.51 6.28
N ASN A 254 -7.77 -15.60 6.38
CA ASN A 254 -8.68 -15.51 5.23
C ASN A 254 -8.40 -14.27 4.38
N TYR A 255 -8.06 -13.16 5.03
CA TYR A 255 -7.80 -11.89 4.37
C TYR A 255 -6.58 -11.91 3.45
N PHE A 256 -5.50 -12.53 3.91
CA PHE A 256 -4.23 -12.59 3.17
C PHE A 256 -4.13 -13.80 2.25
N SER A 257 -4.95 -14.83 2.47
CA SER A 257 -5.06 -15.99 1.59
C SER A 257 -6.08 -15.82 0.47
N PHE A 258 -6.54 -14.60 0.20
CA PHE A 258 -7.31 -14.30 -1.00
C PHE A 258 -6.38 -14.12 -2.21
N ASN A 259 -6.48 -15.02 -3.18
CA ASN A 259 -5.61 -15.07 -4.37
C ASN A 259 -6.11 -14.27 -5.59
N GLY A 260 -7.28 -13.64 -5.47
CA GLY A 260 -7.89 -12.81 -6.50
C GLY A 260 -7.26 -11.41 -6.56
N ASN A 261 -7.88 -10.54 -7.37
CA ASN A 261 -7.45 -9.15 -7.52
C ASN A 261 -8.16 -8.26 -6.50
N PHE A 262 -7.41 -7.32 -5.90
CA PHE A 262 -7.98 -6.27 -5.06
C PHE A 262 -8.46 -5.14 -5.97
N GLY A 263 -9.66 -5.29 -6.55
CA GLY A 263 -10.12 -4.42 -7.63
C GLY A 263 -9.54 -4.81 -8.98
N THR A 264 -9.55 -3.91 -9.96
CA THR A 264 -8.89 -4.16 -11.25
C THR A 264 -7.37 -4.13 -11.16
N ILE A 265 -6.80 -3.76 -10.01
CA ILE A 265 -5.39 -3.50 -9.83
C ILE A 265 -4.78 -4.48 -8.83
N GLY A 266 -3.94 -5.38 -9.37
CA GLY A 266 -3.00 -6.17 -8.59
C GLY A 266 -3.60 -7.20 -7.63
N LYS A 267 -2.74 -8.11 -7.17
CA LYS A 267 -3.08 -9.10 -6.14
C LYS A 267 -2.67 -8.60 -4.76
N GLY A 268 -3.15 -9.27 -3.71
CA GLY A 268 -2.73 -8.98 -2.33
C GLY A 268 -1.24 -9.30 -2.08
N PRO A 269 -0.67 -8.83 -0.95
CA PRO A 269 0.76 -8.95 -0.65
C PRO A 269 1.32 -10.38 -0.77
N LEU A 270 0.61 -11.38 -0.23
CA LEU A 270 1.07 -12.78 -0.22
C LEU A 270 1.05 -13.47 -1.59
N TYR A 271 0.53 -12.81 -2.63
CA TYR A 271 0.52 -13.33 -4.00
C TYR A 271 1.40 -12.52 -4.96
N ARG A 272 2.20 -11.60 -4.42
CA ARG A 272 3.26 -10.88 -5.16
C ARG A 272 4.59 -11.62 -5.01
N TYR A 273 5.52 -11.39 -5.93
CA TYR A 273 6.89 -11.89 -5.79
C TYR A 273 7.59 -11.18 -4.63
N ARG A 274 8.18 -11.94 -3.69
CA ARG A 274 8.73 -11.39 -2.43
C ARG A 274 10.15 -11.86 -2.10
N ASP A 275 10.85 -12.51 -3.03
CA ASP A 275 12.25 -12.88 -2.84
C ASP A 275 13.14 -11.63 -3.05
N TYR A 276 13.06 -10.69 -2.11
CA TYR A 276 13.67 -9.36 -2.25
C TYR A 276 15.18 -9.39 -2.50
N TRP A 277 15.86 -10.45 -2.11
CA TRP A 277 17.28 -10.63 -2.40
C TRP A 277 17.59 -10.69 -3.91
N TYR A 278 16.63 -11.08 -4.76
CA TYR A 278 16.78 -11.08 -6.22
C TYR A 278 16.33 -9.78 -6.89
N PHE A 279 15.70 -8.86 -6.16
CA PHE A 279 15.25 -7.60 -6.74
C PHE A 279 16.46 -6.76 -7.15
N SER A 280 16.35 -6.13 -8.32
CA SER A 280 17.21 -4.99 -8.66
C SER A 280 16.96 -3.87 -7.66
N SER A 281 18.01 -3.10 -7.33
CA SER A 281 17.95 -1.97 -6.41
C SER A 281 16.98 -0.87 -6.85
N CYS A 282 16.58 -0.88 -8.12
CA CYS A 282 15.53 -0.03 -8.63
C CYS A 282 14.81 -0.67 -9.82
N ASN A 283 13.62 -0.15 -10.09
CA ASN A 283 12.86 -0.41 -11.32
C ASN A 283 12.19 0.86 -11.81
N GLY A 284 12.11 0.99 -13.14
CA GLY A 284 11.54 2.12 -13.83
C GLY A 284 12.57 3.20 -14.18
N SER A 285 12.55 3.60 -15.44
CA SER A 285 13.32 4.71 -16.01
C SER A 285 12.49 5.51 -17.03
N ALA A 286 11.16 5.38 -16.97
CA ALA A 286 10.23 5.98 -17.91
C ALA A 286 9.95 7.47 -17.61
N GLY A 287 10.67 8.04 -16.63
CA GLY A 287 10.53 9.43 -16.24
C GLY A 287 9.17 9.72 -15.62
N ILE A 288 8.84 11.00 -15.63
CA ILE A 288 7.75 11.61 -14.87
C ILE A 288 6.38 10.93 -15.08
N THR A 289 6.04 10.55 -16.30
CA THR A 289 4.71 9.99 -16.63
C THR A 289 4.65 8.46 -16.55
N GLY A 290 5.74 7.81 -16.14
CA GLY A 290 5.80 6.36 -15.97
C GLY A 290 6.44 5.96 -14.64
N THR A 291 6.97 4.75 -14.57
CA THR A 291 7.79 4.31 -13.42
C THR A 291 9.18 4.92 -13.51
N ASP A 292 9.64 5.61 -12.47
CA ASP A 292 10.94 6.28 -12.45
C ASP A 292 11.72 6.06 -11.15
N GLY A 293 11.69 4.84 -10.62
CA GLY A 293 12.42 4.54 -9.40
C GLY A 293 13.93 4.74 -9.56
N CYS A 294 14.52 4.32 -10.68
CA CYS A 294 15.97 4.36 -10.83
C CYS A 294 16.61 5.75 -10.75
N SER A 295 15.86 6.84 -11.00
CA SER A 295 16.37 8.21 -10.87
C SER A 295 16.69 8.64 -9.43
N GLN A 296 16.15 7.95 -8.42
CA GLN A 296 16.39 8.25 -7.00
C GLN A 296 17.13 7.15 -6.24
N SER A 297 17.57 6.09 -6.93
CA SER A 297 18.35 5.01 -6.33
C SER A 297 19.77 5.49 -5.96
N ASN A 298 20.29 5.04 -4.82
CA ASN A 298 21.72 5.21 -4.51
C ASN A 298 22.61 4.16 -5.19
N TYR A 299 22.02 3.13 -5.77
CA TYR A 299 22.72 2.01 -6.38
C TYR A 299 22.44 1.97 -7.88
N PRO A 300 23.44 1.59 -8.71
CA PRO A 300 23.25 1.39 -10.14
C PRO A 300 22.12 0.40 -10.44
N SER A 301 21.37 0.64 -11.52
CA SER A 301 20.35 -0.29 -12.00
C SER A 301 20.96 -1.68 -12.23
N GLY A 302 20.26 -2.73 -11.79
CA GLY A 302 20.72 -4.12 -11.84
C GLY A 302 21.51 -4.59 -10.61
N THR A 303 21.86 -3.69 -9.68
CA THR A 303 22.46 -4.10 -8.40
C THR A 303 21.44 -4.93 -7.61
N GLN A 304 21.75 -6.17 -7.27
CA GLN A 304 20.82 -7.01 -6.50
C GLN A 304 20.83 -6.63 -5.02
N LEU A 305 19.65 -6.47 -4.41
CA LEU A 305 19.53 -6.13 -2.98
C LEU A 305 20.20 -7.18 -2.08
N GLY A 306 20.12 -8.46 -2.43
CA GLY A 306 20.78 -9.54 -1.70
C GLY A 306 22.30 -9.40 -1.60
N GLY A 307 22.93 -8.65 -2.52
CA GLY A 307 24.37 -8.45 -2.59
C GLY A 307 24.90 -7.16 -1.93
N ILE A 308 24.02 -6.24 -1.50
CA ILE A 308 24.40 -4.95 -0.87
C ILE A 308 24.64 -5.13 0.63
#